data_AF-X1H9D7-F1
#
_entry.id   AF-X1H9D7-F1
#
_cell.length_a   1.000
_cell.length_b   1.000
_cell.length_c   1.000
_cell.angle_alpha   90.00
_cell.angle_beta   90.00
_cell.angle_gamma   90.00
#
_symmetry.space_group_name_H-M   'P 1'
#
loop_
_entity.id
_entity.type
_entity.pdbx_description
1 polymer ?
#
loop_
_entity_poly.entity_id
_entity_poly.type
_entity_poly.pdbx_seq_one_letter_code
_entity_poly.pdbx_strand_id
1 'polypeptide(L)'
;MDCLDTLKKQVTKPGFKTVITEIMEDIEGGATLADALSRQRKSFSDLYINMVAAGEAGGALDTILLRLAAYLEKTAEIIRKIKGAMIYPAMIMIVTIGAVAILLIFVIPIFASMYAGMGAELPGLTKVILAMSHILRRYFLILIGAIIAIVVALRLYYRSVNGRLVIDQIILRVPIFGDLIKKTALARFSRTLSTLLASGVNILDALEITAKTSGNKVVENAIMKAR
;
A
#
# COMPACT_ATOMS: atom_id res chain seq x y z
N MET A 1 33.33 -1.38 -1.39
CA MET A 1 33.13 -0.88 -0.01
C MET A 1 32.89 0.62 0.04
N ASP A 2 33.73 1.43 -0.61
CA ASP A 2 33.66 2.90 -0.56
C ASP A 2 32.30 3.50 -0.94
N CYS A 3 31.59 2.90 -1.92
CA CYS A 3 30.24 3.33 -2.29
C CYS A 3 29.23 3.15 -1.15
N LEU A 4 29.30 2.04 -0.40
CA LEU A 4 28.40 1.77 0.73
C LEU A 4 28.71 2.66 1.92
N ASP A 5 29.99 2.93 2.20
CA ASP A 5 30.40 3.89 3.22
C ASP A 5 29.92 5.32 2.89
N THR A 6 30.06 5.72 1.62
CA THR A 6 29.53 7.01 1.13
C THR A 6 28.01 7.07 1.30
N LEU A 7 27.28 6.01 0.94
CA LEU A 7 25.84 5.94 1.10
C LEU A 7 25.44 6.02 2.59
N LYS A 8 26.13 5.30 3.48
CA LYS A 8 25.91 5.32 4.93
C LYS A 8 26.06 6.73 5.52
N LYS A 9 27.01 7.52 5.01
CA LYS A 9 27.22 8.93 5.43
C LYS A 9 26.11 9.86 4.95
N GLN A 10 25.49 9.59 3.80
CA GLN A 10 24.42 10.42 3.22
C GLN A 10 23.02 10.06 3.76
N VAL A 11 22.83 8.87 4.32
CA VAL A 11 21.53 8.44 4.83
C VAL A 11 21.15 9.19 6.11
N THR A 12 20.00 9.87 6.07
CA THR A 12 19.47 10.64 7.19
C THR A 12 18.66 9.80 8.19
N LYS A 13 18.11 8.66 7.75
CA LYS A 13 17.25 7.81 8.60
C LYS A 13 18.10 6.84 9.43
N PRO A 14 18.04 6.87 10.77
CA PRO A 14 18.84 6.00 11.64
C PRO A 14 18.64 4.52 11.35
N GLY A 15 17.38 4.08 11.17
CA GLY A 15 17.09 2.67 10.90
C GLY A 15 17.69 2.15 9.58
N PHE A 16 17.77 2.99 8.55
CA PHE A 16 18.38 2.58 7.28
C PHE A 16 19.91 2.62 7.33
N LYS A 17 20.48 3.46 8.20
CA LYS A 17 21.92 3.46 8.49
C LYS A 17 22.37 2.16 9.15
N THR A 18 21.56 1.61 10.07
CA THR A 18 21.79 0.29 10.67
C THR A 18 21.77 -0.80 9.60
N VAL A 19 20.75 -0.82 8.74
CA VAL A 19 20.64 -1.79 7.62
C VAL A 19 21.88 -1.76 6.72
N ILE A 20 22.38 -0.58 6.34
CA ILE A 20 23.60 -0.48 5.51
C ILE A 20 24.83 -0.96 6.28
N THR A 21 24.90 -0.71 7.58
CA THR A 21 26.04 -1.15 8.41
C THR A 21 26.09 -2.67 8.49
N GLU A 22 24.96 -3.32 8.75
CA GLU A 22 24.86 -4.79 8.77
C GLU A 22 25.24 -5.40 7.39
N ILE A 23 24.82 -4.75 6.28
CA ILE A 23 25.23 -5.18 4.93
C ILE A 23 26.75 -5.05 4.74
N MET A 24 27.35 -3.95 5.19
CA MET A 24 28.81 -3.77 5.09
C MET A 24 29.56 -4.83 5.89
N GLU A 25 29.12 -5.11 7.12
CA GLU A 25 29.71 -6.14 7.99
C GLU A 25 29.62 -7.54 7.36
N ASP A 26 28.47 -7.90 6.76
CA ASP A 26 28.31 -9.17 6.06
C ASP A 26 29.28 -9.31 4.87
N ILE A 27 29.46 -8.24 4.08
CA ILE A 27 30.37 -8.24 2.92
C ILE A 27 31.85 -8.24 3.38
N GLU A 28 32.19 -7.53 4.45
CA GLU A 28 33.52 -7.58 5.08
C GLU A 28 33.83 -8.99 5.61
N GLY A 29 32.80 -9.70 6.08
CA GLY A 29 32.84 -11.11 6.45
C GLY A 29 32.91 -12.10 5.28
N GLY A 30 32.90 -11.61 4.03
CA GLY A 30 33.05 -12.42 2.82
C GLY A 30 31.73 -12.88 2.17
N ALA A 31 30.58 -12.41 2.63
CA ALA A 31 29.31 -12.68 1.95
C ALA A 31 29.21 -11.90 0.63
N THR A 32 28.43 -12.43 -0.33
CA THR A 32 28.07 -11.68 -1.53
C THR A 32 27.13 -10.52 -1.19
N LEU A 33 27.03 -9.50 -2.05
CA LEU A 33 26.07 -8.41 -1.86
C LEU A 33 24.64 -8.96 -1.85
N ALA A 34 24.31 -9.91 -2.72
CA ALA A 34 23.01 -10.57 -2.74
C ALA A 34 22.69 -11.27 -1.42
N ASP A 35 23.65 -12.00 -0.83
CA ASP A 35 23.47 -12.67 0.45
C ASP A 35 23.22 -11.67 1.59
N ALA A 36 24.02 -10.60 1.66
CA ALA A 36 23.86 -9.54 2.64
C ALA A 36 22.49 -8.84 2.52
N LEU A 37 22.06 -8.53 1.29
CA LEU A 37 20.73 -7.95 1.03
C LEU A 37 19.59 -8.93 1.38
N SER A 38 19.81 -10.23 1.21
CA SER A 38 18.82 -11.26 1.52
C SER A 38 18.51 -11.38 3.02
N ARG A 39 19.45 -10.99 3.88
CA ARG A 39 19.24 -10.90 5.33
C ARG A 39 18.35 -9.71 5.71
N GLN A 40 18.24 -8.73 4.80
CA GLN A 40 17.49 -7.48 4.95
C GLN A 40 16.16 -7.45 4.18
N ARG A 41 15.43 -8.58 4.09
CA ARG A 41 14.19 -8.70 3.27
C ARG A 41 13.06 -7.72 3.61
N LYS A 42 13.09 -7.08 4.78
CA LYS A 42 12.13 -6.01 5.13
C LYS A 42 12.38 -4.73 4.32
N SER A 43 13.63 -4.51 3.91
CA SER A 43 14.07 -3.32 3.19
C SER A 43 14.22 -3.56 1.69
N PHE A 44 14.59 -4.79 1.30
CA PHE A 44 14.82 -5.16 -0.10
C PHE A 44 13.86 -6.24 -0.56
N SER A 45 13.18 -6.00 -1.69
CA SER A 45 12.27 -6.98 -2.31
C SER A 45 13.02 -8.15 -2.92
N ASP A 46 12.38 -9.30 -3.05
CA ASP A 46 12.95 -10.48 -3.72
C ASP A 46 13.45 -10.20 -5.14
N LEU A 47 12.76 -9.35 -5.90
CA LEU A 47 13.20 -8.91 -7.22
C LEU A 47 14.56 -8.20 -7.16
N TYR A 48 14.76 -7.33 -6.17
CA TYR A 48 16.00 -6.58 -5.98
C TYR A 48 17.16 -7.56 -5.69
N ILE A 49 16.94 -8.46 -4.74
CA ILE A 49 17.93 -9.46 -4.31
C ILE A 49 18.31 -10.37 -5.49
N ASN A 50 17.33 -10.90 -6.22
CA ASN A 50 17.57 -11.82 -7.34
C ASN A 50 18.26 -11.13 -8.52
N MET A 51 17.93 -9.87 -8.80
CA MET A 51 18.63 -9.11 -9.84
C MET A 51 20.09 -8.87 -9.47
N VAL A 52 20.36 -8.48 -8.22
CA VAL A 52 21.74 -8.31 -7.73
C VAL A 52 22.50 -9.62 -7.80
N ALA A 53 21.92 -10.75 -7.38
CA ALA A 53 22.53 -12.07 -7.49
C ALA A 53 22.93 -12.42 -8.93
N ALA A 54 22.03 -12.18 -9.90
CA ALA A 54 22.32 -12.39 -11.32
C ALA A 54 23.43 -11.44 -11.84
N GLY A 55 23.44 -10.19 -11.37
CA GLY A 55 24.46 -9.21 -11.70
C GLY A 55 25.84 -9.55 -11.13
N GLU A 56 25.90 -10.07 -9.91
CA GLU A 56 27.13 -10.55 -9.28
C GLU A 56 27.67 -11.80 -9.98
N ALA A 57 26.81 -12.80 -10.22
CA ALA A 57 27.22 -14.03 -10.92
C ALA A 57 27.65 -13.77 -12.37
N GLY A 58 27.02 -12.81 -13.05
CA GLY A 58 27.32 -12.44 -14.44
C GLY A 58 28.35 -11.34 -14.61
N GLY A 59 28.92 -10.78 -13.54
CA GLY A 59 29.89 -9.68 -13.60
C GLY A 59 29.34 -8.35 -14.15
N ALA A 60 28.02 -8.16 -14.15
CA ALA A 60 27.31 -7.01 -14.71
C ALA A 60 26.55 -6.21 -13.62
N LEU A 61 27.10 -6.18 -12.40
CA LEU A 61 26.47 -5.57 -11.24
C LEU A 61 26.19 -4.08 -11.43
N ASP A 62 27.09 -3.35 -12.09
CA ASP A 62 26.94 -1.94 -12.43
C ASP A 62 25.67 -1.67 -13.26
N THR A 63 25.47 -2.45 -14.32
CA THR A 63 24.33 -2.36 -15.23
C THR A 63 23.04 -2.73 -14.51
N ILE A 64 23.08 -3.76 -13.66
CA ILE A 64 21.93 -4.19 -12.86
C ILE A 64 21.53 -3.12 -11.83
N LEU A 65 22.48 -2.52 -11.13
CA LEU A 65 22.21 -1.46 -10.16
C LEU A 65 21.59 -0.23 -10.84
N LEU A 66 22.06 0.14 -12.05
CA LEU A 66 21.45 1.20 -12.87
C LEU A 66 20.00 0.87 -13.26
N ARG A 67 19.73 -0.36 -13.70
CA ARG A 67 18.37 -0.83 -14.03
C ARG A 67 17.46 -0.79 -12.80
N LEU A 68 17.97 -1.23 -11.64
CA LEU A 68 17.24 -1.19 -10.38
C LEU A 68 16.93 0.25 -9.94
N ALA A 69 17.88 1.17 -10.07
CA ALA A 69 17.66 2.59 -9.78
C ALA A 69 16.53 3.17 -10.65
N ALA A 70 16.58 2.98 -11.96
CA ALA A 70 15.54 3.45 -12.88
C ALA A 70 14.16 2.81 -12.60
N TYR A 71 14.14 1.54 -12.19
CA TYR A 71 12.90 0.85 -11.78
C TYR A 71 12.30 1.44 -10.49
N LEU A 72 13.13 1.64 -9.47
CA LEU A 72 12.69 2.19 -8.18
C LEU A 72 12.21 3.64 -8.33
N GLU A 73 12.91 4.45 -9.13
CA GLU A 73 12.51 5.83 -9.44
C GLU A 73 11.13 5.86 -10.12
N LYS A 74 10.92 5.04 -11.16
CA LYS A 74 9.61 4.97 -11.82
C LYS A 74 8.49 4.54 -10.87
N THR A 75 8.79 3.58 -10.01
CA THR A 75 7.81 3.09 -9.02
C THR A 75 7.47 4.19 -8.02
N ALA A 76 8.48 4.93 -7.54
CA ALA A 76 8.30 6.06 -6.64
C ALA A 76 7.49 7.20 -7.30
N GLU A 77 7.74 7.50 -8.59
CA GLU A 77 6.95 8.46 -9.36
C GLU A 77 5.47 8.09 -9.41
N ILE A 78 5.16 6.82 -9.70
CA ILE A 78 3.78 6.32 -9.78
C ILE A 78 3.10 6.46 -8.42
N ILE A 79 3.76 6.02 -7.35
CA ILE A 79 3.22 6.13 -5.98
C ILE A 79 3.00 7.60 -5.60
N ARG A 80 3.94 8.49 -5.96
CA ARG A 80 3.82 9.93 -5.70
C ARG A 80 2.62 10.52 -6.43
N LYS A 81 2.40 10.17 -7.69
CA LYS A 81 1.23 10.62 -8.47
C LYS A 81 -0.08 10.12 -7.87
N ILE A 82 -0.14 8.85 -7.46
CA ILE A 82 -1.32 8.27 -6.79
C ILE A 82 -1.60 9.01 -5.48
N LYS A 83 -0.56 9.20 -4.63
CA LYS A 83 -0.71 9.94 -3.37
C LYS A 83 -1.17 11.37 -3.59
N GLY A 84 -0.59 12.08 -4.57
CA GLY A 84 -0.97 13.44 -4.92
C GLY A 84 -2.43 13.53 -5.38
N ALA A 85 -2.87 12.62 -6.24
CA ALA A 85 -4.25 12.57 -6.72
C ALA A 85 -5.29 12.29 -5.61
N MET A 86 -4.88 11.61 -4.53
CA MET A 86 -5.75 11.30 -3.38
C MET A 86 -5.92 12.47 -2.39
N ILE A 87 -5.10 13.53 -2.49
CA ILE A 87 -5.17 14.67 -1.56
C ILE A 87 -6.53 15.37 -1.67
N TYR A 88 -6.97 15.69 -2.88
CA TYR A 88 -8.24 16.40 -3.09
C TYR A 88 -9.46 15.59 -2.61
N PRO A 89 -9.63 14.31 -3.01
CA PRO A 89 -10.68 13.45 -2.47
C PRO A 89 -10.67 13.33 -0.93
N ALA A 90 -9.49 13.24 -0.31
CA ALA A 90 -9.39 13.15 1.14
C ALA A 90 -9.83 14.46 1.82
N MET A 91 -9.38 15.61 1.31
CA MET A 91 -9.75 16.92 1.86
C MET A 91 -11.25 17.18 1.77
N ILE A 92 -11.87 16.95 0.61
CA ILE A 92 -13.31 17.19 0.44
C ILE A 92 -14.13 16.24 1.33
N MET A 93 -13.71 14.97 1.45
CA MET A 93 -14.37 14.00 2.33
C MET A 93 -14.32 14.45 3.79
N ILE A 94 -13.18 14.95 4.28
CA ILE A 94 -13.05 15.47 5.65
C ILE A 94 -13.97 16.67 5.86
N VAL A 95 -13.98 17.63 4.93
CA VAL A 95 -14.83 18.83 5.04
C VAL A 95 -16.31 18.46 5.00
N THR A 96 -16.73 17.59 4.06
CA THR A 96 -18.12 17.17 3.93
C THR A 96 -18.60 16.39 5.16
N ILE A 97 -17.82 15.41 5.63
CA ILE A 97 -18.16 14.66 6.84
C ILE A 97 -18.22 15.59 8.06
N GLY A 98 -17.27 16.53 8.18
CA GLY A 98 -17.25 17.52 9.24
C GLY A 98 -18.47 18.43 9.22
N ALA A 99 -18.84 18.96 8.06
CA ALA A 99 -20.02 19.82 7.90
C ALA A 99 -21.33 19.09 8.23
N VAL A 100 -21.48 17.85 7.74
CA VAL A 100 -22.64 17.00 8.06
C VAL A 100 -22.68 16.68 9.56
N ALA A 101 -21.54 16.37 10.17
CA ALA A 101 -21.47 16.12 11.61
C ALA A 101 -21.89 17.36 12.41
N ILE A 102 -21.41 18.56 12.06
CA ILE A 102 -21.82 19.82 12.72
C ILE A 102 -23.33 20.05 12.57
N LEU A 103 -23.88 19.84 11.37
CA LEU A 103 -25.31 20.00 11.11
C LEU A 103 -26.14 19.05 12.00
N LEU A 104 -25.78 17.77 12.04
CA LEU A 104 -26.50 16.77 12.84
C LEU A 104 -26.29 16.99 14.33
N ILE A 105 -25.08 17.29 14.77
CA ILE A 105 -24.70 17.39 16.19
C ILE A 105 -25.06 18.73 16.80
N PHE A 106 -25.22 19.84 16.06
CA PHE A 106 -25.53 21.13 16.68
C PHE A 106 -26.80 21.75 16.13
N VAL A 107 -26.96 21.77 14.81
CA VAL A 107 -28.02 22.53 14.14
C VAL A 107 -29.38 21.83 14.27
N ILE A 108 -29.48 20.55 13.90
CA ILE A 108 -30.75 19.78 13.95
C ILE A 108 -31.43 19.87 15.32
N PRO A 109 -30.73 19.75 16.46
CA PRO A 109 -31.41 19.75 17.77
C PRO A 109 -31.88 21.13 18.21
N ILE A 110 -31.23 22.20 17.75
CA ILE A 110 -31.73 23.57 17.93
C ILE A 110 -33.09 23.72 17.21
N PHE A 111 -33.17 23.28 15.96
CA PHE A 111 -34.44 23.27 15.21
C PHE A 111 -35.51 22.43 15.93
N ALA A 112 -35.14 21.26 16.46
CA ALA A 112 -36.07 20.41 17.21
C ALA A 112 -36.66 21.12 18.43
N SER A 113 -35.84 21.82 19.22
CA SER A 113 -36.30 22.59 20.38
C SER A 113 -37.21 23.76 20.00
N MET A 114 -36.95 24.41 18.87
CA MET A 114 -37.79 25.49 18.36
C MET A 114 -39.18 25.00 17.96
N TYR A 115 -39.27 23.87 17.25
CA TYR A 115 -40.55 23.26 16.87
C TYR A 115 -41.37 22.82 18.09
N ALA A 116 -40.71 22.24 19.10
CA ALA A 116 -41.36 21.86 20.35
C ALA A 116 -41.96 23.07 21.10
N GLY A 117 -41.29 24.22 21.07
CA GLY A 117 -41.79 25.48 21.66
C GLY A 117 -43.00 26.09 20.93
N MET A 118 -43.24 25.71 19.68
CA MET A 118 -44.39 26.17 18.87
C MET A 118 -45.62 25.25 18.99
N GLY A 119 -45.55 24.16 19.76
CA GLY A 119 -46.62 23.17 19.86
C GLY A 119 -46.85 22.37 18.57
N ALA A 120 -45.93 22.46 17.60
CA ALA A 120 -46.01 21.79 16.32
C ALA A 120 -45.28 20.45 16.34
N GLU A 121 -45.90 19.39 15.83
CA GLU A 121 -45.22 18.11 15.66
C GLU A 121 -44.19 18.15 14.53
N LEU A 122 -43.03 17.54 14.79
CA LEU A 122 -42.00 17.39 13.78
C LEU A 122 -42.47 16.45 12.64
N PRO A 123 -42.28 16.84 11.36
CA PRO A 123 -42.48 15.94 10.23
C PRO A 123 -41.67 14.65 10.36
N GLY A 124 -42.19 13.53 9.83
CA GLY A 124 -41.58 12.20 10.00
C GLY A 124 -40.10 12.12 9.58
N LEU A 125 -39.74 12.77 8.47
CA LEU A 125 -38.34 12.84 8.00
C LEU A 125 -37.42 13.53 9.02
N THR A 126 -37.88 14.60 9.67
CA THR A 126 -37.10 15.31 10.70
C THR A 126 -36.95 14.48 11.97
N LYS A 127 -37.97 13.69 12.36
CA LYS A 127 -37.90 12.74 13.49
C LYS A 127 -36.81 11.67 13.27
N VAL A 128 -36.67 11.17 12.04
CA VAL A 128 -35.58 10.22 11.68
C VAL A 128 -34.20 10.88 11.78
N ILE A 129 -34.04 12.09 11.26
CA ILE A 129 -32.76 12.82 11.32
C ILE A 129 -32.39 13.16 12.79
N LEU A 130 -33.37 13.49 13.62
CA LEU A 130 -33.18 13.67 15.07
C LEU A 130 -32.73 12.38 15.75
N ALA A 131 -33.35 11.24 15.43
CA ALA A 131 -32.92 9.95 15.97
C ALA A 131 -31.46 9.63 15.58
N MET A 132 -31.08 9.89 14.32
CA MET A 132 -29.69 9.75 13.87
C MET A 132 -28.74 10.70 14.62
N SER A 133 -29.14 11.95 14.84
CA SER A 133 -28.38 12.93 15.62
C SER A 133 -28.15 12.45 17.06
N HIS A 134 -29.18 11.91 17.73
CA HIS A 134 -29.07 11.37 19.08
C HIS A 134 -28.10 10.18 19.16
N ILE A 135 -28.15 9.26 18.18
CA ILE A 135 -27.21 8.14 18.08
C ILE A 135 -25.78 8.67 17.88
N LEU A 136 -25.61 9.62 16.94
CA LEU A 136 -24.31 10.18 16.61
C LEU A 136 -23.69 10.94 17.79
N ARG A 137 -24.49 11.73 18.53
CA ARG A 137 -24.06 12.44 19.75
C ARG A 137 -23.71 11.49 20.89
N ARG A 138 -24.58 10.51 21.18
CA ARG A 138 -24.44 9.61 22.34
C ARG A 138 -23.31 8.59 22.15
N TYR A 139 -23.13 8.09 20.92
CA TYR A 139 -22.17 7.04 20.62
C TYR A 139 -20.97 7.55 19.82
N PHE A 140 -20.73 8.86 19.70
CA PHE A 140 -19.65 9.42 18.87
C PHE A 140 -18.30 8.75 19.11
N LEU A 141 -17.86 8.68 20.38
CA LEU A 141 -16.60 8.07 20.78
C LEU A 141 -16.58 6.55 20.53
N ILE A 142 -17.70 5.87 20.78
CA ILE A 142 -17.85 4.42 20.53
C ILE A 142 -17.81 4.14 19.02
N LEU A 143 -18.37 5.01 18.20
CA LEU A 143 -18.42 4.88 16.74
C LEU A 143 -17.04 5.11 16.11
N ILE A 144 -16.28 6.10 16.62
CA ILE A 144 -14.85 6.25 16.29
C ILE A 144 -14.06 5.02 16.70
N GLY A 145 -14.26 4.53 17.94
CA GLY A 145 -13.62 3.32 18.43
C GLY A 145 -13.94 2.09 17.58
N ALA A 146 -15.20 1.93 17.16
CA ALA A 146 -15.65 0.85 16.29
C ALA A 146 -15.02 0.94 14.90
N ILE A 147 -14.94 2.14 14.30
CA ILE A 147 -14.25 2.35 13.02
C ILE A 147 -12.77 1.97 13.15
N ILE A 148 -12.09 2.43 14.21
CA ILE A 148 -10.68 2.08 14.46
C ILE A 148 -10.54 0.57 14.62
N ALA A 149 -11.41 -0.07 15.42
CA ALA A 149 -11.40 -1.50 15.62
C ALA A 149 -11.63 -2.28 14.32
N ILE A 150 -12.56 -1.85 13.47
CA ILE A 150 -12.82 -2.44 12.15
C ILE A 150 -11.59 -2.28 11.24
N VAL A 151 -10.97 -1.09 11.20
CA VAL A 151 -9.78 -0.86 10.38
C VAL A 151 -8.60 -1.72 10.85
N VAL A 152 -8.40 -1.84 12.16
CA VAL A 152 -7.37 -2.71 12.75
C VAL A 152 -7.68 -4.18 12.47
N ALA A 153 -8.92 -4.63 12.64
CA ALA A 153 -9.35 -5.99 12.35
C ALA A 153 -9.16 -6.33 10.87
N LEU A 154 -9.54 -5.44 9.96
CA LEU A 154 -9.31 -5.60 8.52
C LEU A 154 -7.82 -5.64 8.18
N ARG A 155 -6.99 -4.80 8.80
CA ARG A 155 -5.53 -4.86 8.63
C ARG A 155 -4.96 -6.18 9.13
N LEU A 156 -5.36 -6.64 10.31
CA LEU A 156 -4.91 -7.92 10.86
C LEU A 156 -5.37 -9.09 9.96
N TYR A 157 -6.61 -9.04 9.48
CA TYR A 157 -7.14 -10.01 8.54
C TYR A 157 -6.37 -10.01 7.20
N TYR A 158 -6.04 -8.84 6.65
CA TYR A 158 -5.24 -8.72 5.42
C TYR A 158 -3.80 -9.22 5.59
N ARG A 159 -3.25 -9.23 6.81
CA ARG A 159 -1.95 -9.86 7.09
C ARG A 159 -2.01 -11.39 7.08
N SER A 160 -3.20 -11.99 7.23
CA SER A 160 -3.38 -13.43 7.11
C SER A 160 -3.36 -13.87 5.63
N VAL A 161 -2.83 -15.07 5.36
CA VAL A 161 -2.70 -15.62 3.99
C VAL A 161 -4.06 -15.72 3.30
N ASN A 162 -5.07 -16.23 4.00
CA ASN A 162 -6.43 -16.37 3.48
C ASN A 162 -7.13 -15.02 3.34
N GLY A 163 -6.95 -14.11 4.32
CA GLY A 163 -7.60 -12.81 4.30
C GLY A 163 -7.10 -11.91 3.18
N ARG A 164 -5.80 -11.99 2.85
CA ARG A 164 -5.25 -11.31 1.66
C ARG A 164 -5.93 -11.77 0.38
N LEU A 165 -6.11 -13.08 0.19
CA LEU A 165 -6.73 -13.64 -1.02
C LEU A 165 -8.20 -13.19 -1.16
N VAL A 166 -8.97 -13.26 -0.07
CA VAL A 166 -10.38 -12.85 -0.07
C VAL A 166 -10.53 -11.35 -0.36
N ILE A 167 -9.76 -10.50 0.32
CA ILE A 167 -9.81 -9.05 0.10
C ILE A 167 -9.39 -8.72 -1.33
N ASP A 168 -8.29 -9.29 -1.81
CA ASP A 168 -7.79 -9.07 -3.18
C ASP A 168 -8.81 -9.49 -4.24
N GLN A 169 -9.57 -10.56 -3.98
CA GLN A 169 -10.66 -11.02 -4.85
C GLN A 169 -11.87 -10.07 -4.83
N ILE A 170 -12.24 -9.55 -3.65
CA ILE A 170 -13.32 -8.57 -3.51
C ILE A 170 -12.96 -7.29 -4.27
N ILE A 171 -11.77 -6.74 -4.06
CA ILE A 171 -11.34 -5.48 -4.70
C ILE A 171 -11.36 -5.61 -6.23
N LEU A 172 -11.03 -6.78 -6.78
CA LEU A 172 -11.11 -7.03 -8.23
C LEU A 172 -12.54 -6.98 -8.79
N ARG A 173 -13.57 -7.14 -7.95
CA ARG A 173 -14.99 -7.04 -8.34
C ARG A 173 -15.56 -5.64 -8.14
N VAL A 174 -14.87 -4.76 -7.40
CA VAL A 174 -15.34 -3.39 -7.17
C VAL A 174 -15.22 -2.58 -8.48
N PRO A 175 -16.28 -1.89 -8.94
CA PRO A 175 -16.21 -1.05 -10.13
C PRO A 175 -15.14 0.04 -9.96
N ILE A 176 -14.49 0.44 -11.07
CA ILE A 176 -13.34 1.36 -11.12
C ILE A 176 -12.04 0.74 -10.57
N PHE A 177 -12.03 0.26 -9.32
CA PHE A 177 -10.81 -0.29 -8.69
C PHE A 177 -10.35 -1.61 -9.33
N GLY A 178 -11.28 -2.50 -9.66
CA GLY A 178 -10.94 -3.79 -10.26
C GLY A 178 -10.28 -3.66 -11.63
N ASP A 179 -10.77 -2.75 -12.47
CA ASP A 179 -10.17 -2.47 -13.78
C ASP A 179 -8.78 -1.83 -13.64
N LEU A 180 -8.63 -0.87 -12.72
CA LEU A 180 -7.35 -0.24 -12.41
C LEU A 180 -6.29 -1.26 -11.96
N ILE A 181 -6.66 -2.17 -11.05
CA ILE A 181 -5.73 -3.20 -10.55
C ILE A 181 -5.34 -4.17 -11.66
N LYS A 182 -6.29 -4.62 -12.48
CA LYS A 182 -6.00 -5.51 -13.61
C LYS A 182 -5.02 -4.87 -14.60
N LYS A 183 -5.26 -3.61 -14.99
CA LYS A 183 -4.36 -2.85 -15.88
C LYS A 183 -2.97 -2.64 -15.27
N THR A 184 -2.92 -2.29 -13.99
CA THR A 184 -1.64 -2.08 -13.28
C THR A 184 -0.85 -3.37 -13.15
N ALA A 185 -1.53 -4.48 -12.82
CA ALA A 185 -0.91 -5.79 -12.68
C ALA A 185 -0.38 -6.29 -14.04
N LEU A 186 -1.14 -6.12 -15.12
CA LEU A 186 -0.71 -6.46 -16.48
C LEU A 186 0.52 -5.64 -16.90
N ALA A 187 0.50 -4.32 -16.68
CA ALA A 187 1.63 -3.45 -17.01
C ALA A 187 2.90 -3.84 -16.24
N ARG A 188 2.77 -4.13 -14.94
CA ARG A 188 3.89 -4.57 -14.11
C ARG A 188 4.38 -5.95 -14.53
N PHE A 189 3.47 -6.88 -14.82
CA PHE A 189 3.79 -8.21 -15.34
C PHE A 189 4.66 -8.09 -16.59
N SER A 190 4.18 -7.40 -17.62
CA SER A 190 4.90 -7.26 -18.89
C SER A 190 6.26 -6.60 -18.73
N ARG A 191 6.36 -5.55 -17.90
CA ARG A 191 7.62 -4.83 -17.66
C ARG A 191 8.64 -5.68 -16.90
N THR A 192 8.23 -6.34 -15.81
CA THR A 192 9.11 -7.15 -14.98
C THR A 192 9.59 -8.38 -15.77
N LEU A 193 8.67 -9.07 -16.45
CA LEU A 193 9.02 -10.22 -17.30
C LEU A 193 10.01 -9.84 -18.41
N SER A 194 9.75 -8.74 -19.13
CA SER A 194 10.65 -8.24 -20.17
C SER A 194 12.05 -7.93 -19.63
N THR A 195 12.14 -7.28 -18.46
CA THR A 195 13.43 -6.95 -17.83
C THR A 195 14.21 -8.19 -17.44
N LEU A 196 13.54 -9.18 -16.86
CA LEU A 196 14.17 -10.43 -16.41
C LEU A 196 14.66 -11.27 -17.58
N LEU A 197 13.83 -11.43 -18.62
CA LEU A 197 14.22 -12.17 -19.83
C LEU A 197 15.37 -11.48 -20.57
N ALA A 198 15.35 -10.14 -20.68
CA ALA A 198 16.45 -9.36 -21.24
C ALA A 198 17.74 -9.38 -20.38
N SER A 199 17.67 -9.92 -19.16
CA SER A 199 18.81 -10.12 -18.27
C SER A 199 19.23 -11.60 -18.20
N GLY A 200 18.71 -12.46 -19.07
CA GLY A 200 19.08 -13.87 -19.14
C GLY A 200 18.46 -14.77 -18.07
N VAL A 201 17.49 -14.28 -17.29
CA VAL A 201 16.80 -15.09 -16.27
C VAL A 201 15.93 -16.15 -16.95
N ASN A 202 15.97 -17.40 -16.46
CA ASN A 202 15.15 -18.51 -16.96
C ASN A 202 13.66 -18.13 -16.93
N ILE A 203 12.89 -18.51 -17.95
CA ILE A 203 11.47 -18.17 -18.06
C ILE A 203 10.64 -18.63 -16.84
N LEU A 204 10.95 -19.79 -16.25
CA LEU A 204 10.22 -20.29 -15.08
C LEU A 204 10.48 -19.44 -13.83
N ASP A 205 11.71 -19.00 -13.63
CA ASP A 205 12.10 -18.12 -12.53
C ASP A 205 11.58 -16.70 -12.77
N ALA A 206 11.61 -16.24 -14.03
CA ALA A 206 11.07 -14.96 -14.43
C ALA A 206 9.56 -14.89 -14.19
N LEU A 207 8.81 -15.96 -14.47
CA LEU A 207 7.39 -16.08 -14.17
C LEU A 207 7.12 -16.05 -12.66
N GLU A 208 7.92 -16.77 -11.85
CA GLU A 208 7.77 -16.77 -10.39
C GLU A 208 8.02 -15.38 -9.78
N ILE A 209 9.12 -14.71 -10.17
CA ILE A 209 9.46 -13.37 -9.69
C ILE A 209 8.40 -12.36 -10.13
N THR A 210 7.92 -12.48 -11.37
CA THR A 210 6.87 -11.60 -11.90
C THR A 210 5.54 -11.83 -11.17
N ALA A 211 5.19 -13.08 -10.84
CA ALA A 211 4.00 -13.40 -10.05
C ALA A 211 4.02 -12.69 -8.69
N LYS A 212 5.12 -12.82 -7.94
CA LYS A 212 5.30 -12.20 -6.61
C LYS A 212 5.23 -10.67 -6.65
N THR A 213 5.59 -10.05 -7.78
CA THR A 213 5.57 -8.59 -7.93
C THR A 213 4.24 -8.04 -8.45
N SER A 214 3.32 -8.88 -8.96
CA SER A 214 2.02 -8.47 -9.52
C SER A 214 1.16 -7.63 -8.56
N GLY A 215 1.35 -7.77 -7.24
CA GLY A 215 0.78 -6.92 -6.20
C GLY A 215 -0.64 -7.27 -5.78
N ASN A 216 -1.26 -8.28 -6.39
CA ASN A 216 -2.55 -8.82 -6.02
C ASN A 216 -2.46 -10.36 -6.01
N LYS A 217 -2.85 -10.99 -4.90
CA LYS A 217 -2.65 -12.42 -4.68
C LYS A 217 -3.44 -13.30 -5.66
N VAL A 218 -4.59 -12.81 -6.15
CA VAL A 218 -5.37 -13.51 -7.18
C VAL A 218 -4.62 -13.52 -8.51
N VAL A 219 -4.01 -12.38 -8.89
CA VAL A 219 -3.20 -12.28 -10.11
C VAL A 219 -1.92 -13.10 -9.99
N GLU A 220 -1.23 -13.04 -8.84
CA GLU A 220 -0.08 -13.88 -8.53
C GLU A 220 -0.40 -15.37 -8.71
N ASN A 221 -1.49 -15.85 -8.10
CA ASN A 221 -1.91 -17.24 -8.23
C ASN A 221 -2.28 -17.62 -9.67
N ALA A 222 -2.85 -16.69 -10.45
CA ALA A 222 -3.16 -16.92 -11.85
C ALA A 222 -1.88 -17.10 -12.70
N ILE A 223 -0.85 -16.30 -12.45
CA ILE A 223 0.46 -16.43 -13.11
C ILE A 223 1.14 -17.73 -12.69
N MET A 224 1.12 -18.06 -11.39
CA MET A 224 1.72 -19.29 -10.87
C MET A 224 1.06 -20.57 -11.39
N LYS A 225 -0.22 -20.53 -11.77
CA LYS A 225 -0.90 -21.64 -12.45
C LYS A 225 -0.51 -21.82 -13.91
N ALA A 226 0.01 -20.76 -14.55
CA ALA A 226 0.44 -20.79 -15.95
C ALA A 226 1.93 -21.15 -16.12
N ARG A 227 2.68 -21.19 -15.02
CA ARG A 227 4.04 -21.75 -14.93
C ARG A 227 3.97 -23.27 -14.95
#